data_AF-A0A2H3GGH0-F1
#
_entry.id   AF-A0A2H3GGH0-F1
#
_cell.length_a   1.000
_cell.length_b   1.000
_cell.length_c   1.000
_cell.angle_alpha   90.00
_cell.angle_beta   90.00
_cell.angle_gamma   90.00
#
_symmetry.space_group_name_H-M   'P 1'
#
loop_
_entity.id
_entity.type
_entity.pdbx_description
1 polymer ?
#
loop_
_entity_poly.entity_id
_entity_poly.type
_entity_poly.pdbx_seq_one_letter_code
_entity_poly.pdbx_strand_id
1 'polypeptide(L)'
;MSFSALALEDTPRFPTYPRRMSSVEISNGLVLPYAAIAIAGKGGAAAVLLITFMAVTSTISAQVISVSSIISFDIYRQYFNRGATDRDAIRWSHIGVVFFGLFSAAFSTALYYGKVDLGWTLYMLGVLTCPGIFPTVFTILWRKQSKIAAIVSPLLGMATGIAVWLGSASSLYGEVTVASTGKSLPCVYGTVASALSPALYSVVISLIKPANYQWADFRNERLAFDQVGSTKEEVRTHEEKVASYTADKAKLKHWGTLAAIWSAATFLGHWVLWPLPMYAAKYVFGKTFFVAWIVIAIIWVWGTMFVAGFYPIIDGWPQLKTVYRGLRGQGPVEGEPEVVQNAQSDSSITERDEKGNNGILA
;
A
#
# COMPACT_ATOMS: atom_id res chain seq x y z
N MET A 1 7.21 20.93 11.56
CA MET A 1 8.65 20.72 11.77
C MET A 1 8.86 19.66 12.86
N SER A 2 9.94 18.88 12.79
CA SER A 2 10.30 17.89 13.82
C SER A 2 10.67 18.57 15.13
N PHE A 3 10.23 18.03 16.27
CA PHE A 3 10.57 18.55 17.60
C PHE A 3 12.09 18.55 17.85
N SER A 4 12.81 17.55 17.33
CA SER A 4 14.26 17.47 17.47
C SER A 4 14.98 18.57 16.71
N ALA A 5 14.50 18.94 15.52
CA ALA A 5 15.07 20.04 14.76
C ALA A 5 14.81 21.38 15.46
N LEU A 6 13.57 21.63 15.90
CA LEU A 6 13.18 22.84 16.64
C LEU A 6 13.98 23.02 17.94
N ALA A 7 14.24 21.95 18.67
CA ALA A 7 15.01 22.01 19.93
C ALA A 7 16.51 22.29 19.71
N LEU A 8 17.05 21.94 18.54
CA LEU A 8 18.47 22.06 18.24
C LEU A 8 18.81 23.29 17.40
N GLU A 9 17.83 23.89 16.71
CA GLU A 9 18.01 24.99 15.76
C GLU A 9 18.76 26.20 16.35
N ASP A 10 18.50 26.52 17.62
CA ASP A 10 19.14 27.63 18.33
C ASP A 10 20.53 27.27 18.92
N THR A 11 21.07 26.09 18.60
CA THR A 11 22.38 25.63 19.11
C THR A 11 23.48 25.72 18.04
N PRO A 12 24.75 25.99 18.42
CA PRO A 12 25.88 26.03 17.48
C PRO A 12 26.16 24.71 16.74
N ARG A 13 25.56 23.60 17.18
CA ARG A 13 25.67 22.29 16.52
C ARG A 13 24.77 22.17 15.29
N PHE A 14 23.78 23.05 15.15
CA PHE A 14 22.83 22.96 14.07
C PHE A 14 23.40 23.54 12.77
N PRO A 15 23.20 22.89 11.60
CA PRO A 15 23.86 23.29 10.36
C PRO A 15 23.59 24.73 9.90
N THR A 16 22.42 25.29 10.24
CA THR A 16 22.04 26.64 9.82
C THR A 16 22.34 27.72 10.85
N TYR A 17 22.79 27.37 12.06
CA TYR A 17 23.04 28.33 13.15
C TYR A 17 24.03 29.42 12.71
N PRO A 18 23.79 30.71 13.02
CA PRO A 18 22.73 31.28 13.88
C PRO A 18 21.40 31.58 13.16
N ARG A 19 21.27 31.20 11.89
CA ARG A 19 20.06 31.42 11.09
C ARG A 19 19.06 30.28 11.30
N ARG A 20 17.78 30.63 11.43
CA ARG A 20 16.68 29.67 11.37
C ARG A 20 16.52 29.06 9.97
N MET A 21 16.01 27.83 9.88
CA MET A 21 15.65 27.17 8.63
C MET A 21 14.64 28.03 7.86
N SER A 22 14.93 28.21 6.58
CA SER A 22 14.03 28.87 5.65
C SER A 22 12.82 27.99 5.35
N SER A 23 11.73 28.60 4.92
CA SER A 23 10.54 27.88 4.44
C SER A 23 10.88 26.90 3.32
N VAL A 24 11.83 27.25 2.44
CA VAL A 24 12.29 26.40 1.34
C VAL A 24 13.00 25.15 1.85
N GLU A 25 13.91 25.28 2.82
CA GLU A 25 14.61 24.12 3.42
C GLU A 25 13.63 23.18 4.13
N ILE A 26 12.61 23.73 4.78
CA ILE A 26 11.56 22.96 5.45
C ILE A 26 10.70 22.22 4.42
N SER A 27 10.21 22.91 3.38
CA SER A 27 9.39 22.33 2.31
C SER A 27 10.14 21.27 1.49
N ASN A 28 11.46 21.41 1.34
CA ASN A 28 12.32 20.42 0.70
C ASN A 28 12.62 19.20 1.58
N GLY A 29 12.09 19.14 2.82
CA GLY A 29 12.25 17.99 3.70
C GLY A 29 13.62 17.89 4.40
N LEU A 30 14.42 18.97 4.44
CA LEU A 30 15.78 18.95 5.02
C LEU A 30 15.79 18.92 6.55
N VAL A 31 14.61 18.98 7.18
CA VAL A 31 14.42 18.98 8.64
C VAL A 31 15.03 17.74 9.30
N LEU A 32 14.78 16.53 8.75
CA LEU A 32 15.30 15.28 9.29
C LEU A 32 16.84 15.16 9.10
N PRO A 33 17.39 15.39 7.89
CA PRO A 33 18.84 15.42 7.69
C PRO A 33 19.57 16.39 8.62
N TYR A 34 19.07 17.62 8.79
CA TYR A 34 19.73 18.62 9.64
C TYR A 34 19.68 18.26 11.13
N ALA A 35 18.56 17.71 11.60
CA ALA A 35 18.48 17.18 12.96
C ALA A 35 19.47 16.02 13.18
N ALA A 36 19.58 15.09 12.21
CA ALA A 36 20.52 13.98 12.31
C ALA A 36 21.99 14.44 12.32
N ILE A 37 22.34 15.45 11.51
CA ILE A 37 23.68 16.07 11.53
C ILE A 37 23.96 16.72 12.88
N ALA A 38 22.99 17.45 13.45
CA ALA A 38 23.17 18.11 14.74
C ALA A 38 23.38 17.12 15.90
N ILE A 39 22.79 15.92 15.82
CA ILE A 39 22.87 14.88 16.87
C ILE A 39 24.09 13.98 16.70
N ALA A 40 24.32 13.46 15.49
CA ALA A 40 25.29 12.40 15.21
C ALA A 40 26.37 12.80 14.19
N GLY A 41 26.48 14.09 13.86
CA GLY A 41 27.48 14.62 12.93
C GLY A 41 27.37 14.01 11.53
N LYS A 42 28.52 13.81 10.88
CA LYS A 42 28.60 13.23 9.53
C LYS A 42 28.02 11.81 9.46
N GLY A 43 28.13 11.03 10.53
CA GLY A 43 27.54 9.69 10.62
C GLY A 43 26.02 9.71 10.56
N GLY A 44 25.39 10.71 11.21
CA GLY A 44 23.94 10.93 11.13
C GLY A 44 23.45 11.24 9.72
N ALA A 45 24.19 12.08 8.97
CA ALA A 45 23.89 12.34 7.57
C ALA A 45 23.92 11.08 6.70
N ALA A 46 24.98 10.27 6.86
CA ALA A 46 25.13 9.02 6.13
C ALA A 46 24.02 8.02 6.47
N ALA A 47 23.63 7.92 7.75
CA ALA A 47 22.54 7.06 8.18
C ALA A 47 21.20 7.49 7.58
N VAL A 48 20.87 8.79 7.57
CA VAL A 48 19.63 9.30 6.95
C VAL A 48 19.63 9.04 5.44
N LEU A 49 20.76 9.24 4.77
CA LEU A 49 20.89 8.94 3.35
C LEU A 49 20.63 7.45 3.07
N LEU A 50 21.26 6.57 3.86
CA LEU A 50 21.11 5.12 3.71
C LEU A 50 19.67 4.66 3.96
N ILE A 51 19.05 5.11 5.06
CA ILE A 51 17.67 4.76 5.40
C ILE A 51 16.71 5.26 4.31
N THR A 52 16.91 6.48 3.81
CA THR A 52 16.09 7.03 2.72
C THR A 52 16.25 6.20 1.45
N PHE A 53 17.48 5.85 1.06
CA PHE A 53 17.75 5.01 -0.11
C PHE A 53 17.10 3.64 0.02
N MET A 54 17.23 2.98 1.17
CA MET A 54 16.62 1.67 1.42
C MET A 54 15.09 1.74 1.41
N ALA A 55 14.49 2.76 2.05
CA ALA A 55 13.05 2.95 2.10
C ALA A 55 12.46 3.21 0.70
N VAL A 56 13.09 4.07 -0.09
CA VAL A 56 12.66 4.37 -1.46
C VAL A 56 12.81 3.13 -2.35
N THR A 57 13.95 2.44 -2.29
CA THR A 57 14.18 1.23 -3.10
C THR A 57 13.18 0.12 -2.75
N SER A 58 12.90 -0.10 -1.47
CA SER A 58 11.88 -1.07 -1.03
C SER A 58 10.49 -0.72 -1.56
N THR A 59 10.11 0.57 -1.50
CA THR A 59 8.81 1.05 -1.99
C THR A 59 8.71 0.91 -3.51
N ILE A 60 9.76 1.28 -4.25
CA ILE A 60 9.81 1.14 -5.71
C ILE A 60 9.67 -0.32 -6.11
N SER A 61 10.40 -1.25 -5.48
CA SER A 61 10.30 -2.67 -5.77
C SER A 61 8.87 -3.19 -5.57
N ALA A 62 8.20 -2.82 -4.48
CA ALA A 62 6.82 -3.23 -4.23
C ALA A 62 5.83 -2.65 -5.25
N GLN A 63 5.97 -1.36 -5.60
CA GLN A 63 5.09 -0.70 -6.57
C GLN A 63 5.28 -1.23 -7.99
N VAL A 64 6.53 -1.44 -8.41
CA VAL A 64 6.88 -2.02 -9.72
C VAL A 64 6.24 -3.40 -9.87
N ILE A 65 6.35 -4.26 -8.85
CA ILE A 65 5.72 -5.60 -8.87
C ILE A 65 4.19 -5.47 -8.95
N SER A 66 3.60 -4.56 -8.16
CA SER A 66 2.14 -4.35 -8.15
C SER A 66 1.61 -3.83 -9.49
N VAL A 67 2.28 -2.87 -10.14
CA VAL A 67 1.83 -2.34 -11.44
C VAL A 67 2.03 -3.38 -12.53
N SER A 68 3.12 -4.12 -12.44
CA SER A 68 3.43 -5.21 -13.35
C SER A 68 2.38 -6.31 -13.35
N SER A 69 1.88 -6.72 -12.17
CA SER A 69 0.82 -7.73 -12.05
C SER A 69 -0.53 -7.22 -12.56
N ILE A 70 -0.86 -5.94 -12.34
CA ILE A 70 -2.07 -5.32 -12.90
C ILE A 70 -2.02 -5.38 -14.43
N ILE A 71 -0.88 -5.03 -15.04
CA ILE A 71 -0.75 -5.02 -16.50
C ILE A 71 -0.86 -6.44 -17.07
N SER A 72 -0.21 -7.43 -16.46
CA SER A 72 -0.22 -8.80 -16.98
C SER A 72 -1.53 -9.55 -16.73
N PHE A 73 -2.05 -9.53 -15.49
CA PHE A 73 -3.23 -10.32 -15.12
C PHE A 73 -4.54 -9.56 -15.31
N ASP A 74 -4.63 -8.31 -14.84
CA ASP A 74 -5.90 -7.58 -14.85
C ASP A 74 -6.22 -6.96 -16.21
N ILE A 75 -5.19 -6.57 -16.97
CA ILE A 75 -5.35 -5.96 -18.30
C ILE A 75 -5.15 -7.01 -19.39
N TYR A 76 -3.93 -7.54 -19.54
CA TYR A 76 -3.58 -8.39 -20.68
C TYR A 76 -4.36 -9.71 -20.67
N ARG A 77 -4.30 -10.47 -19.59
CA ARG A 77 -4.98 -11.77 -19.51
C ARG A 77 -6.51 -11.63 -19.54
N GLN A 78 -7.08 -10.62 -18.88
CA GLN A 78 -8.54 -10.50 -18.81
C GLN A 78 -9.20 -9.97 -20.10
N TYR A 79 -8.57 -8.98 -20.74
CA TYR A 79 -9.19 -8.26 -21.87
C TYR A 79 -8.57 -8.57 -23.24
N PHE A 80 -7.27 -8.87 -23.31
CA PHE A 80 -6.60 -9.11 -24.60
C PHE A 80 -6.48 -10.60 -24.93
N ASN A 81 -6.02 -11.42 -24.00
CA ASN A 81 -5.87 -12.85 -24.22
C ASN A 81 -6.22 -13.68 -22.97
N ARG A 82 -7.46 -14.16 -22.91
CA ARG A 82 -7.99 -14.99 -21.81
C ARG A 82 -7.33 -16.36 -21.67
N GLY A 83 -6.65 -16.83 -22.72
CA GLY A 83 -5.85 -18.05 -22.71
C GLY A 83 -4.36 -17.81 -22.58
N ALA A 84 -3.92 -16.64 -22.10
CA ALA A 84 -2.51 -16.30 -22.01
C ALA A 84 -1.72 -17.35 -21.23
N THR A 85 -0.62 -17.79 -21.83
CA THR A 85 0.32 -18.72 -21.21
C THR A 85 1.19 -18.00 -20.16
N ASP A 86 1.80 -18.75 -19.25
CA ASP A 86 2.68 -18.17 -18.22
C ASP A 86 3.85 -17.38 -18.83
N ARG A 87 4.34 -17.81 -19.99
CA ARG A 87 5.38 -17.10 -20.74
C ARG A 87 4.91 -15.71 -21.19
N ASP A 88 3.65 -15.58 -21.58
CA ASP A 88 3.10 -14.29 -21.99
C ASP A 88 2.84 -13.39 -20.78
N ALA A 89 2.36 -13.95 -19.66
CA ALA A 89 2.21 -13.20 -18.41
C ALA A 89 3.56 -12.62 -17.93
N ILE A 90 4.64 -13.40 -18.00
CA ILE A 90 6.00 -12.95 -17.65
C ILE A 90 6.49 -11.86 -18.60
N ARG A 91 6.26 -12.01 -19.92
CA ARG A 91 6.63 -10.98 -20.90
C ARG A 91 5.93 -9.64 -20.64
N TRP A 92 4.62 -9.68 -20.42
CA TRP A 92 3.83 -8.48 -20.12
C TRP A 92 4.15 -7.88 -18.77
N SER A 93 4.54 -8.71 -17.79
CA SER A 93 5.09 -8.26 -16.53
C SER A 93 6.38 -7.44 -16.76
N HIS A 94 7.37 -7.97 -17.48
CA HIS A 94 8.60 -7.22 -17.79
C HIS A 94 8.33 -5.90 -18.54
N ILE A 95 7.38 -5.89 -19.48
CA ILE A 95 6.97 -4.65 -20.17
C ILE A 95 6.38 -3.66 -19.16
N GLY A 96 5.53 -4.13 -18.24
CA GLY A 96 4.95 -3.31 -17.17
C GLY A 96 6.00 -2.69 -16.26
N VAL A 97 7.03 -3.45 -15.87
CA VAL A 97 8.17 -2.95 -15.09
C VAL A 97 8.88 -1.79 -15.79
N VAL A 98 9.26 -1.98 -17.06
CA VAL A 98 9.97 -0.95 -17.84
C VAL A 98 9.09 0.28 -18.05
N PHE A 99 7.82 0.08 -18.43
CA PHE A 99 6.86 1.16 -18.61
C PHE A 99 6.69 1.99 -17.34
N PHE A 100 6.46 1.35 -16.19
CA PHE A 100 6.25 2.06 -14.94
C PHE A 100 7.52 2.79 -14.48
N GLY A 101 8.69 2.20 -14.68
CA GLY A 101 9.98 2.86 -14.41
C GLY A 101 10.15 4.15 -15.22
N LEU A 102 9.92 4.09 -16.53
CA LEU A 102 9.99 5.27 -17.41
C LEU A 102 8.92 6.31 -17.08
N PHE A 103 7.68 5.87 -16.85
CA PHE A 103 6.57 6.75 -16.48
C PHE A 103 6.82 7.47 -15.15
N SER A 104 7.25 6.73 -14.12
CA SER A 104 7.54 7.29 -12.80
C SER A 104 8.70 8.29 -12.85
N ALA A 105 9.77 7.97 -13.58
CA ALA A 105 10.90 8.89 -13.78
C ALA A 105 10.48 10.16 -14.52
N ALA A 106 9.68 10.04 -15.58
CA ALA A 106 9.17 11.17 -16.34
C ALA A 106 8.22 12.03 -15.49
N PHE A 107 7.30 11.41 -14.75
CA PHE A 107 6.34 12.10 -13.89
C PHE A 107 7.04 12.82 -12.72
N SER A 108 8.02 12.19 -12.07
CA SER A 108 8.84 12.81 -11.03
C SER A 108 9.60 14.03 -11.57
N THR A 109 10.19 13.92 -12.77
CA THR A 109 10.87 15.03 -13.44
C THR A 109 9.91 16.18 -13.75
N ALA A 110 8.69 15.87 -14.21
CA ALA A 110 7.66 16.87 -14.47
C ALA A 110 7.25 17.64 -13.19
N LEU A 111 7.09 16.94 -12.06
CA LEU A 111 6.79 17.57 -10.76
C LEU A 111 7.94 18.47 -10.28
N TYR A 112 9.19 18.05 -10.48
CA TYR A 112 10.36 18.86 -10.14
C TYR A 112 10.39 20.19 -10.92
N TYR A 113 10.19 20.15 -12.24
CA TYR A 113 10.10 21.38 -13.06
C TYR A 113 8.84 22.20 -12.75
N GLY A 114 7.76 21.55 -12.30
CA GLY A 114 6.56 22.19 -11.77
C GLY A 114 6.76 22.92 -10.44
N LYS A 115 7.97 22.91 -9.86
CA LYS A 115 8.32 23.49 -8.55
C LYS A 115 7.44 22.95 -7.41
N VAL A 116 7.06 21.67 -7.53
CA VAL A 116 6.30 20.97 -6.50
C VAL A 116 7.24 20.52 -5.40
N ASP A 117 6.92 20.88 -4.16
CA ASP A 117 7.68 20.46 -2.98
C ASP A 117 7.11 19.20 -2.30
N LEU A 118 7.84 18.68 -1.31
CA LEU A 118 7.43 17.47 -0.60
C LEU A 118 6.16 17.67 0.24
N GLY A 119 5.93 18.88 0.76
CA GLY A 119 4.72 19.22 1.50
C GLY A 119 3.48 19.15 0.60
N TRP A 120 3.57 19.72 -0.61
CA TRP A 120 2.49 19.67 -1.59
C TRP A 120 2.13 18.24 -1.98
N THR A 121 3.14 17.40 -2.28
CA THR A 121 2.89 16.00 -2.69
C THR A 121 2.21 15.19 -1.59
N LEU A 122 2.67 15.35 -0.34
CA LEU A 122 2.06 14.68 0.82
C LEU A 122 0.62 15.13 1.08
N TYR A 123 0.31 16.41 0.89
CA TYR A 123 -1.04 16.93 1.11
C TYR A 123 -2.02 16.61 -0.03
N MET A 124 -1.55 16.59 -1.27
CA MET A 124 -2.36 16.26 -2.44
C MET A 124 -2.72 14.77 -2.52
N LEU A 125 -1.83 13.89 -2.02
CA LEU A 125 -2.02 12.43 -2.05
C LEU A 125 -3.36 11.97 -1.47
N GLY A 126 -3.82 12.59 -0.38
CA GLY A 126 -5.11 12.27 0.25
C GLY A 126 -6.31 12.51 -0.68
N VAL A 127 -6.25 13.55 -1.51
CA VAL A 127 -7.32 13.88 -2.45
C VAL A 127 -7.51 12.77 -3.49
N LEU A 128 -6.44 12.15 -3.96
CA LEU A 128 -6.49 11.13 -5.02
C LEU A 128 -6.69 9.70 -4.50
N THR A 129 -6.26 9.40 -3.28
CA THR A 129 -6.21 8.01 -2.78
C THR A 129 -7.43 7.61 -1.93
N CYS A 130 -8.14 8.58 -1.32
CA CYS A 130 -9.28 8.30 -0.46
C CYS A 130 -10.61 7.85 -1.12
N PRO A 131 -10.91 8.05 -2.43
CA PRO A 131 -12.25 7.75 -2.96
C PRO A 131 -12.69 6.28 -2.83
N GLY A 132 -11.75 5.35 -2.75
CA GLY A 132 -12.03 3.91 -2.69
C GLY A 132 -12.43 3.39 -1.31
N ILE A 133 -12.26 4.17 -0.23
CA ILE A 133 -12.39 3.67 1.15
C ILE A 133 -13.79 3.10 1.42
N PHE A 134 -14.83 3.94 1.37
CA PHE A 134 -16.19 3.50 1.71
C PHE A 134 -16.79 2.53 0.70
N PRO A 135 -16.61 2.71 -0.63
CA PRO A 135 -17.13 1.75 -1.61
C PRO A 135 -16.56 0.35 -1.41
N THR A 136 -15.29 0.23 -0.99
CA THR A 136 -14.65 -1.07 -0.67
C THR A 136 -15.17 -1.65 0.65
N VAL A 137 -15.41 -0.82 1.66
CA VAL A 137 -16.03 -1.29 2.91
C VAL A 137 -17.44 -1.82 2.65
N PHE A 138 -18.22 -1.09 1.85
CA PHE A 138 -19.57 -1.48 1.50
C PHE A 138 -19.61 -2.75 0.65
N THR A 139 -18.61 -3.03 -0.22
CA THR A 139 -18.65 -4.27 -1.03
C THR A 139 -18.52 -5.51 -0.16
N ILE A 140 -17.86 -5.38 0.99
CA ILE A 140 -17.70 -6.48 1.96
C ILE A 140 -18.90 -6.55 2.93
N LEU A 141 -19.32 -5.41 3.49
CA LEU A 141 -20.29 -5.38 4.59
C LEU A 141 -21.75 -5.21 4.14
N TRP A 142 -21.97 -4.63 2.96
CA TRP A 142 -23.30 -4.25 2.50
C TRP A 142 -23.77 -5.08 1.31
N ARG A 143 -24.59 -6.10 1.61
CA ARG A 143 -25.11 -7.06 0.61
C ARG A 143 -25.86 -6.42 -0.57
N LYS A 144 -26.37 -5.19 -0.42
CA LYS A 144 -27.18 -4.50 -1.46
C LYS A 144 -26.35 -3.66 -2.43
N GLN A 145 -25.04 -3.51 -2.21
CA GLN A 145 -24.23 -2.65 -3.06
C GLN A 145 -24.22 -3.16 -4.51
N SER A 146 -24.53 -2.26 -5.43
CA SER A 146 -24.54 -2.59 -6.85
C SER A 146 -23.15 -2.53 -7.48
N LYS A 147 -22.92 -3.32 -8.54
CA LYS A 147 -21.68 -3.28 -9.32
C LYS A 147 -21.40 -1.85 -9.85
N ILE A 148 -22.45 -1.16 -10.29
CA ILE A 148 -22.37 0.22 -10.77
C ILE A 148 -21.94 1.16 -9.63
N ALA A 149 -22.53 1.01 -8.44
CA ALA A 149 -22.13 1.80 -7.27
C ALA A 149 -20.65 1.58 -6.92
N ALA A 150 -20.18 0.33 -6.90
CA ALA A 150 -18.79 0.01 -6.58
C ALA A 150 -17.76 0.63 -7.54
N ILE A 151 -18.11 0.80 -8.82
CA ILE A 151 -17.20 1.33 -9.85
C ILE A 151 -17.33 2.84 -10.00
N VAL A 152 -18.57 3.35 -10.04
CA VAL A 152 -18.84 4.76 -10.37
C VAL A 152 -18.66 5.66 -9.15
N SER A 153 -18.97 5.18 -7.94
CA SER A 153 -18.90 6.04 -6.75
C SER A 153 -17.49 6.50 -6.40
N PRO A 154 -16.41 5.68 -6.48
CA PRO A 154 -15.05 6.18 -6.29
C PRO A 154 -14.65 7.21 -7.34
N LEU A 155 -15.05 7.01 -8.61
CA LEU A 155 -14.71 7.94 -9.69
C LEU A 155 -15.39 9.30 -9.53
N LEU A 156 -16.69 9.31 -9.19
CA LEU A 156 -17.43 10.54 -8.88
C LEU A 156 -16.88 11.22 -7.62
N GLY A 157 -16.48 10.44 -6.61
CA GLY A 157 -15.90 10.99 -5.41
C GLY A 157 -14.53 11.62 -5.65
N MET A 158 -13.69 11.00 -6.49
CA MET A 158 -12.42 11.59 -6.94
C MET A 158 -12.65 12.90 -7.69
N ALA A 159 -13.60 12.93 -8.62
CA ALA A 159 -13.95 14.16 -9.35
C ALA A 159 -14.43 15.27 -8.40
N THR A 160 -15.25 14.92 -7.42
CA THR A 160 -15.73 15.85 -6.39
C THR A 160 -14.59 16.34 -5.50
N GLY A 161 -13.68 15.46 -5.10
CA GLY A 161 -12.48 15.79 -4.34
C GLY A 161 -11.58 16.78 -5.06
N ILE A 162 -11.29 16.53 -6.35
CA ILE A 162 -10.51 17.43 -7.20
C ILE A 162 -11.22 18.78 -7.37
N ALA A 163 -12.54 18.78 -7.62
CA ALA A 163 -13.32 20.00 -7.77
C ALA A 163 -13.32 20.85 -6.49
N VAL A 164 -13.51 20.24 -5.33
CA VAL A 164 -13.46 20.94 -4.03
C VAL A 164 -12.05 21.42 -3.72
N TRP A 165 -11.02 20.63 -4.02
CA TRP A 165 -9.62 21.01 -3.80
C TRP A 165 -9.23 22.24 -4.62
N LEU A 166 -9.48 22.22 -5.94
CA LEU A 166 -9.16 23.35 -6.82
C LEU A 166 -10.10 24.54 -6.58
N GLY A 167 -11.39 24.28 -6.33
CA GLY A 167 -12.38 25.31 -6.04
C GLY A 167 -12.12 26.04 -4.73
N SER A 168 -11.71 25.33 -3.68
CA SER A 168 -11.32 25.95 -2.41
C SER A 168 -9.98 26.70 -2.50
N ALA A 169 -9.02 26.21 -3.29
CA ALA A 169 -7.81 26.98 -3.59
C ALA A 169 -8.13 28.31 -4.26
N SER A 170 -9.00 28.29 -5.28
CA SER A 170 -9.47 29.49 -5.98
C SER A 170 -10.28 30.43 -5.08
N SER A 171 -11.22 29.91 -4.30
CA SER A 171 -12.12 30.72 -3.46
C SER A 171 -11.41 31.36 -2.25
N LEU A 172 -10.51 30.62 -1.59
CA LEU A 172 -9.85 31.09 -0.37
C LEU A 172 -8.60 31.92 -0.66
N TYR A 173 -7.92 31.67 -1.78
CA TYR A 173 -6.63 32.31 -2.09
C TYR A 173 -6.62 33.08 -3.42
N GLY A 174 -7.73 33.08 -4.18
CA GLY A 174 -7.88 33.87 -5.39
C GLY A 174 -7.17 33.31 -6.64
N GLU A 175 -6.44 32.21 -6.51
CA GLU A 175 -5.66 31.62 -7.61
C GLU A 175 -5.54 30.10 -7.49
N VAL A 176 -5.30 29.42 -8.63
CA VAL A 176 -5.00 27.99 -8.69
C VAL A 176 -3.54 27.80 -9.09
N THR A 177 -2.67 27.74 -8.10
CA THR A 177 -1.22 27.57 -8.25
C THR A 177 -0.75 26.42 -7.35
N VAL A 178 0.49 25.94 -7.54
CA VAL A 178 1.11 24.97 -6.61
C VAL A 178 1.11 25.52 -5.18
N ALA A 179 1.33 26.82 -5.03
CA ALA A 179 1.35 27.47 -3.72
C ALA A 179 -0.04 27.51 -3.05
N SER A 180 -1.11 27.78 -3.79
CA SER A 180 -2.48 27.82 -3.23
C SER A 180 -3.04 26.41 -2.99
N THR A 181 -2.80 25.49 -3.91
CA THR A 181 -3.25 24.09 -3.82
C THR A 181 -2.49 23.27 -2.78
N GLY A 182 -1.27 23.68 -2.40
CA GLY A 182 -0.50 23.07 -1.31
C GLY A 182 -0.82 23.60 0.08
N LYS A 183 -1.79 24.51 0.22
CA LYS A 183 -2.23 24.98 1.53
C LYS A 183 -3.04 23.91 2.25
N SER A 184 -2.93 23.87 3.58
CA SER A 184 -3.59 22.85 4.40
C SER A 184 -5.11 22.87 4.27
N LEU A 185 -5.75 24.04 4.16
CA LEU A 185 -7.22 24.14 4.08
C LEU A 185 -7.79 23.51 2.79
N PRO A 186 -7.34 23.89 1.58
CA PRO A 186 -7.79 23.24 0.35
C PRO A 186 -7.57 21.74 0.35
N CYS A 187 -6.41 21.27 0.82
CA CYS A 187 -6.10 19.85 0.87
C CYS A 187 -7.02 19.09 1.84
N VAL A 188 -7.34 19.67 3.01
CA VAL A 188 -8.29 19.06 3.96
C VAL A 188 -9.68 18.99 3.33
N TYR A 189 -10.20 20.08 2.75
CA TYR A 189 -11.53 20.06 2.13
C TYR A 189 -11.60 19.10 0.94
N GLY A 190 -10.58 19.09 0.09
CA GLY A 190 -10.47 18.14 -1.02
C GLY A 190 -10.43 16.69 -0.56
N THR A 191 -9.63 16.39 0.47
CA THR A 191 -9.50 15.02 1.02
C THR A 191 -10.79 14.55 1.68
N VAL A 192 -11.44 15.41 2.49
CA VAL A 192 -12.72 15.07 3.12
C VAL A 192 -13.82 14.87 2.09
N ALA A 193 -13.90 15.74 1.08
CA ALA A 193 -14.85 15.59 -0.02
C ALA A 193 -14.60 14.30 -0.80
N SER A 194 -13.34 14.02 -1.14
CA SER A 194 -12.91 12.80 -1.84
C SER A 194 -13.21 11.52 -1.05
N ALA A 195 -13.02 11.55 0.27
CA ALA A 195 -13.27 10.40 1.13
C ALA A 195 -14.77 10.14 1.35
N LEU A 196 -15.57 11.18 1.64
CA LEU A 196 -16.96 11.01 2.09
C LEU A 196 -17.98 10.98 0.94
N SER A 197 -17.76 11.72 -0.14
CA SER A 197 -18.71 11.75 -1.27
C SER A 197 -18.94 10.38 -1.95
N PRO A 198 -17.94 9.50 -2.16
CA PRO A 198 -18.18 8.15 -2.66
C PRO A 198 -19.13 7.33 -1.78
N ALA A 199 -19.15 7.57 -0.46
CA ALA A 199 -20.06 6.89 0.45
C ALA A 199 -21.51 7.26 0.13
N LEU A 200 -21.79 8.57 -0.03
CA LEU A 200 -23.10 9.07 -0.41
C LEU A 200 -23.53 8.53 -1.77
N TYR A 201 -22.66 8.62 -2.79
CA TYR A 201 -22.95 8.12 -4.13
C TYR A 201 -23.20 6.61 -4.12
N SER A 202 -22.40 5.84 -3.40
CA SER A 202 -22.57 4.38 -3.31
C SER A 202 -23.92 4.02 -2.67
N VAL A 203 -24.33 4.75 -1.63
CA VAL A 203 -25.64 4.56 -0.98
C VAL A 203 -26.77 4.89 -1.94
N VAL A 204 -26.76 6.07 -2.56
CA VAL A 204 -27.84 6.51 -3.46
C VAL A 204 -27.98 5.56 -4.66
N ILE A 205 -26.88 5.23 -5.34
CA ILE A 205 -26.91 4.36 -6.53
C ILE A 205 -27.38 2.95 -6.14
N SER A 206 -26.93 2.42 -4.99
CA SER A 206 -27.33 1.09 -4.53
C SER A 206 -28.76 1.02 -4.02
N LEU A 207 -29.33 2.13 -3.54
CA LEU A 207 -30.76 2.19 -3.19
C LEU A 207 -31.65 2.24 -4.44
N ILE A 208 -31.22 2.91 -5.50
CA ILE A 208 -31.96 2.97 -6.78
C ILE A 208 -31.96 1.60 -7.48
N LYS A 209 -30.81 0.92 -7.51
CA LYS A 209 -30.65 -0.38 -8.16
C LYS A 209 -29.88 -1.36 -7.27
N PRO A 210 -30.52 -1.93 -6.23
CA PRO A 210 -29.84 -2.83 -5.31
C PRO A 210 -29.46 -4.14 -6.00
N ALA A 211 -28.21 -4.59 -5.80
CA ALA A 211 -27.79 -5.94 -6.19
C ALA A 211 -27.67 -6.77 -4.92
N ASN A 212 -28.39 -7.89 -4.80
CA ASN A 212 -28.29 -8.79 -3.65
C ASN A 212 -27.22 -9.86 -3.88
N TYR A 213 -25.94 -9.46 -3.79
CA TYR A 213 -24.83 -10.37 -4.05
C TYR A 213 -24.76 -11.49 -2.99
N GLN A 214 -24.57 -12.74 -3.43
CA GLN A 214 -24.41 -13.88 -2.54
C GLN A 214 -22.94 -14.33 -2.53
N TRP A 215 -22.34 -14.38 -1.34
CA TRP A 215 -20.97 -14.87 -1.15
C TRP A 215 -20.74 -16.32 -1.63
N ALA A 216 -21.82 -17.10 -1.83
CA ALA A 216 -21.72 -18.42 -2.43
C ALA A 216 -21.20 -18.35 -3.88
N ASP A 217 -21.61 -17.33 -4.64
CA ASP A 217 -21.23 -17.13 -6.04
C ASP A 217 -19.75 -16.79 -6.18
N PHE A 218 -19.17 -16.11 -5.18
CA PHE A 218 -17.75 -15.73 -5.18
C PHE A 218 -16.80 -16.94 -5.27
N ARG A 219 -17.20 -18.12 -4.75
CA ARG A 219 -16.38 -19.34 -4.82
C ARG A 219 -16.45 -20.06 -6.17
N ASN A 220 -17.31 -19.60 -7.07
CA ASN A 220 -17.34 -20.09 -8.44
C ASN A 220 -16.42 -19.27 -9.36
N GLU A 221 -15.96 -18.10 -8.91
CA GLU A 221 -14.95 -17.31 -9.60
C GLU A 221 -13.59 -17.98 -9.45
N ARG A 222 -12.90 -18.22 -10.56
CA ARG A 222 -11.52 -18.70 -10.57
C ARG A 222 -10.59 -17.52 -10.32
N LEU A 223 -9.83 -17.55 -9.23
CA LEU A 223 -8.83 -16.53 -8.96
C LEU A 223 -7.71 -16.63 -10.01
N ALA A 224 -7.19 -15.49 -10.47
CA ALA A 224 -6.15 -15.45 -11.51
C ALA A 224 -4.89 -16.26 -11.15
N PHE A 225 -4.66 -16.46 -9.85
CA PHE A 225 -3.54 -17.21 -9.29
C PHE A 225 -3.75 -18.74 -9.28
N ASP A 226 -4.99 -19.25 -9.33
CA ASP A 226 -5.26 -20.70 -9.36
C ASP A 226 -4.85 -21.34 -10.69
N GLN A 227 -4.58 -20.54 -11.73
CA GLN A 227 -4.08 -21.04 -13.00
C GLN A 227 -2.55 -21.18 -13.03
N VAL A 228 -1.82 -20.62 -12.07
CA VAL A 228 -0.36 -20.64 -12.02
C VAL A 228 0.06 -21.64 -10.94
N GLY A 229 0.01 -22.94 -11.27
CA GLY A 229 0.71 -23.98 -10.50
C GLY A 229 -0.14 -25.08 -9.83
N SER A 230 -1.47 -25.06 -9.89
CA SER A 230 -2.26 -26.18 -9.34
C SER A 230 -2.35 -27.35 -10.33
N THR A 231 -1.44 -28.31 -10.17
CA THR A 231 -1.66 -29.66 -10.69
C THR A 231 -2.85 -30.25 -9.95
N LYS A 232 -3.99 -30.37 -10.65
CA LYS A 232 -5.20 -31.09 -10.22
C LYS A 232 -5.69 -30.72 -8.81
N GLU A 233 -6.35 -29.57 -8.68
CA GLU A 233 -7.38 -29.47 -7.64
C GLU A 233 -8.44 -30.54 -7.92
N GLU A 234 -8.62 -31.46 -6.97
CA GLU A 234 -9.77 -32.34 -6.90
C GLU A 234 -11.03 -31.53 -7.19
N VAL A 235 -11.81 -32.02 -8.15
CA VAL A 235 -13.14 -31.47 -8.45
C VAL A 235 -14.00 -31.71 -7.21
N ARG A 236 -13.91 -30.82 -6.22
CA ARG A 236 -14.77 -30.86 -5.03
C ARG A 236 -16.20 -30.77 -5.51
N THR A 237 -16.99 -31.78 -5.15
CA THR A 237 -18.38 -31.93 -5.59
C THR A 237 -19.17 -30.71 -5.09
N HIS A 238 -20.19 -30.26 -5.84
CA HIS A 238 -21.01 -29.11 -5.46
C HIS A 238 -21.55 -29.23 -4.01
N GLU A 239 -21.81 -30.44 -3.55
CA GLU A 239 -22.24 -30.76 -2.18
C GLU A 239 -21.17 -30.48 -1.11
N GLU A 240 -19.88 -30.77 -1.37
CA GLU A 240 -18.78 -30.46 -0.43
C GLU A 240 -18.55 -28.95 -0.32
N LYS A 241 -18.66 -28.21 -1.43
CA LYS A 241 -18.61 -26.73 -1.44
C LYS A 241 -19.78 -26.12 -0.64
N VAL A 242 -20.95 -26.75 -0.67
CA VAL A 242 -22.15 -26.33 0.08
C VAL A 242 -22.08 -26.74 1.56
N ALA A 243 -21.47 -27.87 1.90
CA ALA A 243 -21.26 -28.28 3.30
C ALA A 243 -20.20 -27.42 4.01
N SER A 244 -19.09 -27.09 3.33
CA SER A 244 -18.13 -26.07 3.82
C SER A 244 -18.81 -24.71 4.01
N TYR A 245 -19.73 -24.33 3.11
CA TYR A 245 -20.46 -23.06 3.20
C TYR A 245 -21.21 -22.88 4.52
N THR A 246 -21.98 -23.87 4.94
CA THR A 246 -22.85 -23.73 6.11
C THR A 246 -22.04 -23.69 7.39
N ALA A 247 -20.96 -24.48 7.47
CA ALA A 247 -20.01 -24.47 8.57
C ALA A 247 -19.25 -23.13 8.68
N ASP A 248 -18.78 -22.60 7.54
CA ASP A 248 -17.98 -21.37 7.53
C ASP A 248 -18.82 -20.09 7.60
N LYS A 249 -20.08 -20.10 7.13
CA LYS A 249 -20.92 -18.89 7.07
C LYS A 249 -21.18 -18.25 8.43
N ALA A 250 -21.41 -19.05 9.47
CA ALA A 250 -21.62 -18.52 10.82
C ALA A 250 -20.33 -17.90 11.37
N LYS A 251 -19.19 -18.57 11.15
CA LYS A 251 -17.86 -18.10 11.55
C LYS A 251 -17.49 -16.81 10.81
N LEU A 252 -17.63 -16.78 9.48
CA LEU A 252 -17.37 -15.61 8.64
C LEU A 252 -18.26 -14.42 9.02
N LYS A 253 -19.55 -14.64 9.30
CA LYS A 253 -20.44 -13.57 9.76
C LYS A 253 -20.01 -13.02 11.11
N HIS A 254 -19.63 -13.89 12.06
CA HIS A 254 -19.15 -13.48 13.38
C HIS A 254 -17.87 -12.65 13.28
N TRP A 255 -16.83 -13.18 12.64
CA TRP A 255 -15.54 -12.49 12.46
C TRP A 255 -15.67 -11.23 11.61
N GLY A 256 -16.49 -11.25 10.55
CA GLY A 256 -16.76 -10.08 9.73
C GLY A 256 -17.45 -8.96 10.50
N THR A 257 -18.40 -9.30 11.39
CA THR A 257 -19.06 -8.31 12.24
C THR A 257 -18.09 -7.73 13.28
N LEU A 258 -17.29 -8.60 13.92
CA LEU A 258 -16.30 -8.17 14.91
C LEU A 258 -15.23 -7.27 14.26
N ALA A 259 -14.74 -7.65 13.07
CA ALA A 259 -13.80 -6.85 12.29
C ALA A 259 -14.41 -5.50 11.89
N ALA A 260 -15.69 -5.46 11.48
CA ALA A 260 -16.37 -4.22 11.17
C ALA A 260 -16.50 -3.29 12.38
N ILE A 261 -16.88 -3.84 13.55
CA ILE A 261 -16.98 -3.05 14.79
C ILE A 261 -15.62 -2.50 15.20
N TRP A 262 -14.57 -3.33 15.19
CA TRP A 262 -13.21 -2.88 15.51
C TRP A 262 -12.66 -1.88 14.51
N SER A 263 -12.93 -2.07 13.22
CA SER A 263 -12.54 -1.12 12.16
C SER A 263 -13.26 0.23 12.36
N ALA A 264 -14.56 0.22 12.66
CA ALA A 264 -15.31 1.44 12.95
C ALA A 264 -14.83 2.12 14.23
N ALA A 265 -14.60 1.36 15.30
CA ALA A 265 -14.11 1.88 16.58
C ALA A 265 -12.71 2.49 16.45
N THR A 266 -11.80 1.83 15.73
CA THR A 266 -10.44 2.36 15.51
C THR A 266 -10.44 3.56 14.58
N PHE A 267 -11.22 3.53 13.49
CA PHE A 267 -11.38 4.66 12.58
C PHE A 267 -11.96 5.87 13.31
N LEU A 268 -13.15 5.74 13.92
CA LEU A 268 -13.79 6.83 14.64
C LEU A 268 -12.97 7.28 15.84
N GLY A 269 -12.35 6.35 16.56
CA GLY A 269 -11.48 6.66 17.70
C GLY A 269 -10.31 7.57 17.31
N HIS A 270 -9.51 7.15 16.32
CA HIS A 270 -8.29 7.87 15.95
C HIS A 270 -8.53 9.08 15.05
N TRP A 271 -9.54 9.04 14.17
CA TRP A 271 -9.79 10.12 13.20
C TRP A 271 -10.82 11.14 13.65
N VAL A 272 -11.76 10.76 14.52
CA VAL A 272 -12.89 11.63 14.89
C VAL A 272 -12.80 11.99 16.37
N LEU A 273 -12.91 11.00 17.25
CA LEU A 273 -13.06 11.18 18.70
C LEU A 273 -11.80 11.73 19.37
N TRP A 274 -10.62 11.40 18.87
CA TRP A 274 -9.37 11.93 19.42
C TRP A 274 -9.08 13.35 18.90
N PRO A 275 -8.86 13.59 17.59
CA PRO A 275 -8.39 14.89 17.11
C PRO A 275 -9.46 15.98 17.15
N LEU A 276 -10.75 15.69 16.88
CA LEU A 276 -11.75 16.75 16.78
C LEU A 276 -12.07 17.40 18.14
N PRO A 277 -12.29 16.66 19.25
CA PRO A 277 -12.47 17.29 20.56
C PRO A 277 -11.24 18.06 21.01
N MET A 278 -10.03 17.56 20.75
CA MET A 278 -8.79 18.29 21.06
C MET A 278 -8.68 19.60 20.27
N TYR A 279 -9.03 19.56 18.99
CA TYR A 279 -9.07 20.76 18.14
C TYR A 279 -10.15 21.74 18.61
N ALA A 280 -11.37 21.25 18.86
CA ALA A 280 -12.51 22.07 19.32
C ALA A 280 -12.24 22.71 20.69
N ALA A 281 -11.62 21.98 21.62
CA ALA A 281 -11.20 22.48 22.91
C ALA A 281 -9.97 23.40 22.85
N LYS A 282 -9.37 23.60 21.66
CA LYS A 282 -8.09 24.32 21.46
C LYS A 282 -7.01 23.85 22.44
N TYR A 283 -6.95 22.55 22.67
CA TYR A 283 -6.13 21.97 23.73
C TYR A 283 -4.64 22.14 23.41
N VAL A 284 -3.90 22.77 24.33
CA VAL A 284 -2.45 22.90 24.27
C VAL A 284 -1.83 21.86 25.19
N PHE A 285 -0.89 21.06 24.67
CA PHE A 285 -0.29 19.98 25.44
C PHE A 285 0.55 20.55 26.59
N GLY A 286 0.16 20.23 27.82
CA GLY A 286 1.01 20.51 28.99
C GLY A 286 2.31 19.71 28.93
N LYS A 287 3.37 20.21 29.56
CA LYS A 287 4.70 19.56 29.58
C LYS A 287 4.62 18.09 30.02
N THR A 288 3.90 17.79 31.09
CA THR A 288 3.76 16.43 31.62
C THR A 288 3.06 15.49 30.64
N PHE A 289 1.96 15.95 30.04
CA PHE A 289 1.22 15.17 29.05
C PHE A 289 2.06 14.93 27.80
N PHE A 290 2.75 15.95 27.30
CA PHE A 290 3.65 15.83 26.16
C PHE A 290 4.81 14.84 26.41
N VAL A 291 5.44 14.91 27.60
CA VAL A 291 6.51 13.96 27.95
C VAL A 291 5.98 12.53 27.99
N ALA A 292 4.83 12.29 28.64
CA ALA A 292 4.21 10.97 28.67
C ALA A 292 3.88 10.46 27.27
N TRP A 293 3.34 11.33 26.41
CA TRP A 293 3.04 11.01 25.01
C TRP A 293 4.29 10.54 24.25
N ILE A 294 5.39 11.29 24.34
CA ILE A 294 6.63 10.97 23.65
C ILE A 294 7.22 9.65 24.16
N VAL A 295 7.21 9.42 25.48
CA VAL A 295 7.70 8.16 26.06
C VAL A 295 6.89 6.97 25.54
N ILE A 296 5.56 7.07 25.56
CA ILE A 296 4.68 6.01 25.05
C ILE A 296 4.93 5.78 23.55
N ALA A 297 5.04 6.85 22.76
CA ALA A 297 5.32 6.75 21.33
C ALA A 297 6.67 6.05 21.06
N ILE A 298 7.71 6.35 21.83
CA ILE A 298 9.02 5.69 21.71
C ILE A 298 8.92 4.21 22.05
N ILE A 299 8.26 3.85 23.17
CA ILE A 299 8.05 2.44 23.56
C ILE A 299 7.31 1.69 22.45
N TRP A 300 6.26 2.32 21.90
CA TRP A 300 5.49 1.73 20.80
C TRP A 300 6.32 1.53 19.55
N VAL A 301 7.13 2.51 19.14
CA VAL A 301 8.02 2.39 17.97
C VAL A 301 8.99 1.23 18.16
N TRP A 302 9.64 1.10 19.31
CA TRP A 302 10.52 -0.05 19.59
C TRP A 302 9.76 -1.37 19.59
N GLY A 303 8.61 -1.44 20.25
CA GLY A 303 7.76 -2.63 20.27
C GLY A 303 7.36 -3.08 18.88
N THR A 304 6.88 -2.15 18.04
CA THR A 304 6.52 -2.45 16.64
C THR A 304 7.71 -2.88 15.81
N MET A 305 8.89 -2.28 16.00
CA MET A 305 10.11 -2.71 15.32
C MET A 305 10.49 -4.14 15.69
N PHE A 306 10.41 -4.51 16.96
CA PHE A 306 10.71 -5.88 17.40
C PHE A 306 9.71 -6.88 16.84
N VAL A 307 8.41 -6.57 16.90
CA VAL A 307 7.38 -7.45 16.36
C VAL A 307 7.51 -7.55 14.85
N ALA A 308 7.49 -6.45 14.11
CA ALA A 308 7.54 -6.48 12.64
C ALA A 308 8.87 -7.03 12.10
N GLY A 309 9.98 -6.82 12.82
CA GLY A 309 11.29 -7.30 12.41
C GLY A 309 11.54 -8.77 12.72
N PHE A 310 11.19 -9.24 13.92
CA PHE A 310 11.55 -10.59 14.38
C PHE A 310 10.39 -11.58 14.33
N TYR A 311 9.14 -11.15 14.47
CA TYR A 311 7.99 -12.07 14.47
C TYR A 311 7.88 -12.87 13.17
N PRO A 312 8.04 -12.28 11.96
CA PRO A 312 8.02 -13.07 10.72
C PRO A 312 9.14 -14.12 10.64
N ILE A 313 10.29 -13.88 11.28
CA ILE A 313 11.41 -14.82 11.32
C ILE A 313 11.08 -16.00 12.24
N ILE A 314 10.45 -15.72 13.39
CA ILE A 314 10.04 -16.75 14.36
C ILE A 314 8.92 -17.61 13.75
N ASP A 315 7.91 -16.99 13.14
CA ASP A 315 6.79 -17.70 12.53
C ASP A 315 7.22 -18.48 11.27
N GLY A 316 8.15 -17.93 10.49
CA GLY A 316 8.75 -18.57 9.31
C GLY A 316 9.81 -19.64 9.61
N TRP A 317 10.08 -19.93 10.89
CA TRP A 317 11.15 -20.82 11.31
C TRP A 317 11.00 -22.28 10.81
N PRO A 318 9.79 -22.88 10.82
CA PRO A 318 9.58 -24.22 10.24
C PRO A 318 9.92 -24.26 8.75
N GLN A 319 9.46 -23.27 7.97
CA GLN A 319 9.70 -23.19 6.52
C GLN A 319 11.19 -22.99 6.24
N LEU A 320 11.87 -22.16 7.04
CA LEU A 320 13.31 -21.94 6.92
C LEU A 320 14.11 -23.23 7.19
N LYS A 321 13.66 -24.06 8.14
CA LYS A 321 14.26 -25.40 8.39
C LYS A 321 14.04 -26.34 7.20
N THR A 322 12.86 -26.34 6.59
CA THR A 322 12.57 -27.17 5.42
C THR A 322 13.49 -26.80 4.25
N VAL A 323 13.65 -25.51 3.94
CA VAL A 323 14.57 -25.03 2.91
C VAL A 323 16.03 -25.38 3.24
N TYR A 324 16.44 -25.19 4.48
CA TYR A 324 17.81 -25.51 4.92
C TYR A 324 18.12 -27.01 4.82
N ARG A 325 17.15 -27.87 5.13
CA ARG A 325 17.28 -29.34 4.98
C ARG A 325 17.34 -29.75 3.51
N GLY A 326 16.51 -29.14 2.66
CA GLY A 326 16.55 -29.33 1.21
C GLY A 326 17.91 -28.96 0.61
N LEU A 327 18.49 -27.83 1.04
CA LEU A 327 19.85 -27.42 0.63
C LEU A 327 20.95 -28.38 1.11
N ARG A 328 20.71 -29.15 2.19
CA ARG A 328 21.64 -30.17 2.71
C ARG A 328 21.39 -31.58 2.17
N GLY A 329 20.46 -31.75 1.22
CA GLY A 329 20.14 -33.05 0.64
C GLY A 329 19.47 -34.03 1.62
N GLN A 330 18.89 -33.54 2.71
CA GLN A 330 18.13 -34.37 3.64
C GLN A 330 16.68 -34.46 3.14
N GLY A 331 16.20 -35.69 2.90
CA GLY A 331 14.84 -35.95 2.42
C GLY A 331 13.74 -35.48 3.40
N PRO A 332 12.49 -35.32 2.93
CA PRO A 332 11.40 -34.82 3.76
C PRO A 332 11.09 -35.76 4.93
N VAL A 333 10.73 -35.17 6.09
CA VAL A 333 10.28 -35.92 7.27
C VAL A 333 8.77 -36.17 7.13
N GLU A 334 8.33 -37.42 7.31
CA GLU A 334 6.90 -37.77 7.35
C GLU A 334 6.17 -36.93 8.40
N GLY A 335 5.23 -36.09 7.95
CA GLY A 335 4.30 -35.33 8.81
C GLY A 335 4.43 -33.80 8.80
N GLU A 336 5.38 -33.20 8.06
CA GLU A 336 5.40 -31.74 7.85
C GLU A 336 4.56 -31.36 6.61
N PRO A 337 3.80 -30.24 6.66
CA PRO A 337 3.04 -29.77 5.50
C PRO A 337 4.00 -29.46 4.35
N GLU A 338 3.70 -30.03 3.18
CA GLU A 338 4.48 -29.89 1.96
C GLU A 338 4.56 -28.41 1.57
N VAL A 339 5.74 -27.80 1.70
CA VAL A 339 5.98 -26.44 1.24
C VAL A 339 6.06 -26.49 -0.28
N VAL A 340 4.99 -26.06 -0.94
CA VAL A 340 4.96 -25.85 -2.40
C VAL A 340 6.05 -24.85 -2.75
N GLN A 341 7.15 -25.33 -3.32
CA GLN A 341 8.27 -24.52 -3.81
C GLN A 341 7.82 -23.70 -5.03
N ASN A 342 7.43 -22.45 -4.82
CA ASN A 342 7.41 -21.44 -5.87
C ASN A 342 8.76 -20.72 -5.89
N ALA A 343 9.78 -21.39 -6.44
CA ALA A 343 11.07 -20.79 -6.75
C ALA A 343 11.59 -21.35 -8.07
N GLN A 344 11.17 -20.76 -9.20
CA GLN A 344 11.89 -20.90 -10.46
C GLN A 344 13.07 -19.93 -10.47
N SER A 345 14.19 -20.38 -9.93
CA SER A 345 15.51 -19.94 -10.35
C SER A 345 15.99 -20.91 -11.44
N ASP A 346 15.79 -20.56 -12.71
CA ASP A 346 16.39 -21.31 -13.82
C ASP A 346 17.89 -20.95 -13.92
N SER A 347 18.69 -21.75 -13.23
CA SER A 347 20.08 -21.97 -13.58
C SER A 347 20.27 -23.43 -13.96
N SER A 348 20.87 -23.64 -15.14
CA SER A 348 21.49 -24.86 -15.69
C SER A 348 20.60 -25.84 -16.46
N ILE A 349 20.84 -25.90 -17.78
CA ILE A 349 20.82 -27.16 -18.53
C ILE A 349 22.25 -27.38 -19.04
N THR A 350 22.95 -28.29 -18.39
CA THR A 350 24.17 -28.95 -18.87
C THR A 350 23.82 -30.16 -19.73
N GLU A 351 24.69 -30.41 -20.71
CA GLU A 351 24.91 -31.62 -21.51
C GLU A 351 24.33 -32.96 -20.99
N ARG A 352 23.76 -33.76 -21.91
CA ARG A 352 24.40 -34.99 -22.45
C ARG A 352 23.56 -35.70 -23.51
N ASP A 353 24.23 -35.98 -24.62
CA ASP A 353 24.24 -37.19 -25.46
C ASP A 353 23.00 -38.11 -25.48
N GLU A 354 22.46 -38.36 -26.68
CA GLU A 354 22.91 -39.43 -27.60
C GLU A 354 21.77 -39.85 -28.56
N LYS A 355 21.97 -39.68 -29.88
CA LYS A 355 21.60 -40.63 -30.95
C LYS A 355 21.77 -40.02 -32.35
N GLY A 356 22.58 -40.70 -33.17
CA GLY A 356 22.24 -40.89 -34.60
C GLY A 356 23.11 -40.21 -35.65
N ASN A 357 24.33 -40.73 -35.85
CA ASN A 357 24.82 -41.27 -37.13
C ASN A 357 24.64 -40.44 -38.44
N ASN A 358 25.74 -39.89 -38.99
CA ASN A 358 26.30 -40.25 -40.31
C ASN A 358 27.27 -39.18 -40.87
N GLY A 359 28.45 -39.65 -41.28
CA GLY A 359 29.24 -39.14 -42.42
C GLY A 359 30.11 -37.90 -42.18
N ILE A 360 31.30 -37.73 -42.75
CA ILE A 360 32.17 -38.53 -43.63
C ILE A 360 33.41 -37.64 -43.88
N LEU A 361 34.57 -38.29 -44.06
CA LEU A 361 35.81 -37.84 -44.70
C LEU A 361 36.85 -36.96 -43.96
N ALA A 362 38.02 -37.62 -43.85
CA ALA A 362 39.40 -37.16 -44.11
C ALA A 362 40.09 -36.27 -43.07
#